data_AF-M1EJN7-F1
#
_entry.id   AF-M1EJN7-F1
#
_cell.length_a   1.000
_cell.length_b   1.000
_cell.length_c   1.000
_cell.angle_alpha   90.00
_cell.angle_beta   90.00
_cell.angle_gamma   90.00
#
_symmetry.space_group_name_H-M   'P 1'
#
loop_
_entity.id
_entity.type
_entity.pdbx_description
1 polymer ?
#
loop_
_entity_poly.entity_id
_entity_poly.type
_entity_poly.pdbx_seq_one_letter_code
_entity_poly.pdbx_strand_id
1 'polypeptide(L)'
;GTWAWQGLRANSSGEVFLTELREATWYELRMRACNSAGCGNETAQFATLDYDGSTIPPIKSAQGEGDDVKKLFTIGCPVIL
;
A
#
# COMPACT_ATOMS: atom_id res chain seq x y z
N GLY A 1 12.85 -2.20 11.68
CA GLY A 1 13.56 -1.28 10.76
C GLY A 1 12.62 -0.14 10.41
N THR A 2 13.13 1.02 10.01
CA THR A 2 12.28 2.12 9.53
C THR A 2 12.13 1.99 8.02
N TRP A 3 11.07 1.31 7.56
CA TRP A 3 10.76 1.24 6.13
C TRP A 3 10.37 2.64 5.63
N ALA A 4 10.95 3.07 4.51
CA ALA A 4 10.60 4.33 3.88
C ALA A 4 9.38 4.14 2.98
N TRP A 5 8.48 5.13 2.98
CA TRP A 5 7.34 5.16 2.06
C TRP A 5 7.82 5.32 0.63
N GLN A 6 7.43 4.41 -0.26
CA GLN A 6 7.65 4.58 -1.69
C GLN A 6 6.52 5.44 -2.27
N GLY A 7 6.86 6.62 -2.77
CA GLY A 7 5.92 7.57 -3.35
C GLY A 7 5.64 7.28 -4.82
N LEU A 8 4.36 7.23 -5.20
CA LEU A 8 3.88 7.14 -6.57
C LEU A 8 2.96 8.32 -6.84
N ARG A 9 3.07 8.93 -8.03
CA ARG A 9 2.20 10.04 -8.43
C ARG A 9 1.31 9.60 -9.60
N ALA A 10 0.00 9.65 -9.43
CA ALA A 10 -0.97 9.16 -10.42
C ALA A 10 -1.82 10.30 -10.97
N ASN A 11 -1.58 10.77 -12.20
CA ASN A 11 -2.19 11.99 -12.75
C ASN A 11 -3.62 11.80 -13.31
N SER A 12 -4.34 10.77 -12.86
CA SER A 12 -5.68 10.46 -13.34
C SER A 12 -6.55 9.94 -12.21
N SER A 13 -7.87 10.05 -12.37
CA SER A 13 -8.86 9.41 -11.50
C SER A 13 -9.07 7.92 -11.84
N GLY A 14 -8.14 7.32 -12.60
CA GLY A 14 -8.20 5.94 -13.06
C GLY A 14 -7.49 4.95 -12.14
N GLU A 15 -7.44 3.69 -12.58
CA GLU A 15 -6.79 2.61 -11.83
C GLU A 15 -5.27 2.78 -11.79
N VAL A 16 -4.67 2.40 -10.64
CA VAL A 16 -3.22 2.36 -10.45
C VAL A 16 -2.83 0.91 -10.15
N PHE A 17 -1.89 0.38 -10.92
CA PHE A 17 -1.35 -0.96 -10.72
C PHE A 17 -0.05 -0.89 -9.93
N LEU A 18 -0.01 -1.58 -8.78
CA LEU A 18 1.22 -1.81 -8.02
C LEU A 18 1.85 -3.12 -8.50
N THR A 19 3.06 -3.05 -9.03
CA THR A 19 3.81 -4.20 -9.56
C THR A 19 5.04 -4.49 -8.71
N GLU A 20 5.68 -5.64 -8.93
CA GLU A 20 6.92 -6.05 -8.24
C GLU A 20 6.79 -6.11 -6.71
N LEU A 21 5.57 -6.38 -6.24
CA LEU A 21 5.33 -6.75 -4.85
C LEU A 21 5.89 -8.15 -4.63
N ARG A 22 6.51 -8.33 -3.46
CA ARG A 22 7.02 -9.64 -3.02
C ARG A 22 5.84 -10.53 -2.68
N GLU A 23 5.87 -11.81 -3.04
CA GLU A 23 4.85 -12.77 -2.62
C GLU A 23 4.83 -12.94 -1.10
N ALA A 24 3.74 -13.50 -0.58
CA ALA A 24 3.55 -13.82 0.83
C ALA A 24 3.88 -12.66 1.79
N THR A 25 3.52 -11.43 1.43
CA THR A 25 3.94 -10.23 2.16
C THR A 25 2.78 -9.28 2.43
N TRP A 26 2.67 -8.78 3.66
CA TRP A 26 1.73 -7.72 4.00
C TRP A 26 2.27 -6.33 3.65
N TYR A 27 1.36 -5.49 3.15
CA TYR A 27 1.60 -4.13 2.74
C TYR A 27 0.59 -3.17 3.36
N GLU A 28 1.04 -1.94 3.62
CA GLU A 28 0.17 -0.82 3.94
C GLU A 28 0.20 0.17 2.76
N LEU A 29 -0.98 0.46 2.22
CA LEU A 29 -1.21 1.49 1.23
C LEU A 29 -1.75 2.73 1.93
N ARG A 30 -1.11 3.87 1.70
CA ARG A 30 -1.64 5.20 2.03
C ARG A 30 -1.94 5.94 0.74
N MET A 31 -3.13 6.50 0.65
CA MET A 31 -3.55 7.28 -0.51
C MET A 31 -3.89 8.70 -0.07
N ARG A 32 -3.51 9.68 -0.90
CA ARG A 32 -3.97 11.06 -0.77
C ARG A 32 -4.55 11.53 -2.10
N ALA A 33 -5.82 11.87 -2.09
CA ALA A 33 -6.53 12.43 -3.22
C ALA A 33 -6.84 13.90 -2.95
N CYS A 34 -6.53 14.79 -3.89
CA CYS A 34 -6.76 16.23 -3.76
C CYS A 34 -7.59 16.74 -4.94
N ASN A 35 -8.46 17.71 -4.67
CA ASN A 35 -9.15 18.53 -5.66
C ASN A 35 -9.12 20.01 -5.22
N SER A 36 -9.81 20.90 -5.95
CA SER A 36 -9.85 22.32 -5.61
C SER A 36 -10.50 22.63 -4.26
N ALA A 37 -11.33 21.72 -3.73
CA ALA A 37 -11.98 21.89 -2.44
C ALA A 37 -11.10 21.42 -1.26
N GLY A 38 -10.09 20.58 -1.51
CA GLY A 38 -9.18 20.07 -0.48
C GLY A 38 -8.63 18.69 -0.77
N CYS A 39 -8.12 18.02 0.26
CA CYS A 39 -7.57 16.66 0.14
C CYS A 39 -8.19 15.69 1.14
N GLY A 40 -8.47 14.47 0.70
CA GLY A 40 -8.78 13.32 1.54
C GLY A 40 -7.59 12.37 1.63
N ASN A 41 -7.45 11.69 2.77
CA ASN A 41 -6.46 10.65 3.00
C ASN A 41 -7.16 9.33 3.29
N GLU A 42 -6.63 8.23 2.77
CA GLU A 42 -7.11 6.87 3.04
C GLU A 42 -5.94 5.94 3.36
N THR A 43 -6.19 4.90 4.15
CA THR A 43 -5.19 3.86 4.46
C THR A 43 -5.84 2.49 4.40
N ALA A 44 -5.19 1.56 3.71
CA ALA A 44 -5.64 0.18 3.56
C ALA A 44 -4.48 -0.78 3.75
N GLN A 45 -4.75 -1.94 4.34
CA GLN A 45 -3.80 -3.04 4.44
C GLN A 45 -4.21 -4.15 3.49
N PHE A 46 -3.24 -4.75 2.82
CA PHE A 46 -3.45 -5.83 1.87
C PHE A 46 -2.24 -6.75 1.85
N ALA A 47 -2.44 -7.96 1.34
CA ALA A 47 -1.41 -8.97 1.22
C ALA A 47 -1.31 -9.48 -0.22
N THR A 48 -0.10 -9.80 -0.65
CA THR A 48 0.10 -10.69 -1.80
C THR A 48 -0.21 -12.13 -1.38
N LEU A 49 -0.61 -12.94 -2.36
CA LEU A 49 -0.86 -14.37 -2.13
C LEU A 49 0.43 -15.09 -1.72
N ASP A 50 0.26 -16.20 -1.02
CA ASP A 50 1.35 -17.12 -0.70
C ASP A 50 1.86 -17.85 -1.96
N TYR A 51 2.98 -18.55 -1.87
CA TYR A 51 3.62 -19.25 -3.00
C TYR A 51 2.74 -20.36 -3.60
N ASP A 52 1.79 -20.89 -2.83
CA ASP A 52 0.80 -21.87 -3.27
C ASP A 52 -0.51 -21.23 -3.80
N GLY A 53 -0.56 -19.90 -3.86
CA GLY A 53 -1.73 -19.12 -4.29
C GLY A 53 -2.79 -18.95 -3.20
N SER A 54 -2.57 -19.44 -1.98
CA SER A 54 -3.48 -19.22 -0.86
C SER A 54 -3.34 -17.82 -0.27
N THR A 55 -4.27 -17.45 0.63
CA THR A 55 -4.18 -16.19 1.38
C THR A 55 -3.28 -16.36 2.59
N ILE A 56 -2.33 -15.45 2.79
CA ILE A 56 -1.56 -15.42 4.04
C ILE A 56 -2.47 -15.08 5.24
N PRO A 57 -2.21 -15.68 6.41
CA PRO A 57 -3.05 -15.47 7.59
C PRO A 57 -3.03 -13.99 8.02
N PRO A 58 -4.12 -13.51 8.67
CA PRO A 58 -4.17 -12.16 9.23
C PRO A 58 -3.02 -11.91 10.20
N ILE A 59 -2.51 -10.68 10.23
CA ILE A 59 -1.48 -10.25 11.18
C ILE A 59 -2.06 -10.34 12.60
N LYS A 60 -1.80 -11.44 13.31
CA LYS A 60 -2.13 -11.56 14.73
C LYS A 60 -1.07 -10.79 15.52
N SER A 61 -1.36 -9.51 15.79
CA SER A 61 -0.75 -8.68 16.85
C SER A 61 0.70 -9.03 17.23
N ALA A 62 1.67 -8.45 16.51
CA ALA A 62 2.96 -7.93 17.00
C ALA A 62 3.55 -8.50 18.32
N GLN A 63 3.65 -9.82 18.47
CA GLN A 63 4.39 -10.45 19.57
C GLN A 63 5.12 -11.69 19.07
N GLY A 64 5.97 -11.45 18.08
CA GLY A 64 6.85 -12.45 17.49
C GLY A 64 7.75 -11.74 16.51
N GLU A 65 9.02 -11.66 16.87
CA GLU A 65 10.14 -11.13 16.12
C GLU A 65 10.17 -11.70 14.69
N GLY A 66 9.59 -10.97 13.71
CA GLY A 66 9.52 -11.48 12.35
C GLY A 66 8.71 -10.62 11.37
N ASP A 67 9.04 -9.34 11.20
CA ASP A 67 9.15 -8.70 9.87
C ASP A 67 8.05 -9.00 8.81
N ASP A 68 6.77 -9.08 9.19
CA ASP A 68 5.68 -9.49 8.26
C ASP A 68 5.09 -8.32 7.45
N VAL A 69 5.25 -7.06 7.89
CA VAL A 69 4.77 -5.87 7.16
C VAL A 69 5.96 -5.21 6.47
N LYS A 70 6.27 -5.62 5.24
CA LYS A 70 7.57 -5.29 4.63
C LYS A 70 7.62 -4.06 3.74
N LYS A 71 6.51 -3.45 3.27
CA LYS A 71 6.62 -2.19 2.52
C LYS A 71 5.40 -1.28 2.69
N LEU A 72 5.70 0.00 2.55
CA LEU A 72 4.80 1.12 2.78
C LEU A 72 4.72 1.90 1.45
N PHE A 73 3.53 2.02 0.85
CA PHE A 73 3.33 2.74 -0.42
C PHE A 73 2.45 3.96 -0.25
N THR A 74 2.87 5.10 -0.81
CA THR A 74 2.06 6.32 -0.85
C THR A 74 1.70 6.64 -2.29
N ILE A 75 0.41 6.66 -2.63
CA ILE A 75 -0.07 7.12 -3.94
C ILE A 75 -0.66 8.53 -3.77
N GLY A 76 -0.11 9.51 -4.50
CA GLY A 76 -0.62 10.88 -4.57
C GLY A 76 -1.11 11.21 -5.98
N CYS A 77 -2.32 11.73 -6.13
CA CYS A 77 -2.84 12.11 -7.45
C CYS A 77 -2.70 13.63 -7.69
N PRO A 78 -2.11 14.10 -8.80
CA PRO A 78 -2.28 15.48 -9.23
C PRO A 78 -3.46 15.61 -10.18
N VAL A 79 -4.20 16.69 -9.96
CA VAL A 79 -5.29 17.13 -10.82
C VAL A 79 -4.73 17.78 -12.07
N ILE A 80 -5.28 17.41 -13.21
CA ILE A 80 -5.26 18.22 -14.44
C ILE A 80 -6.62 18.92 -14.48
N LEU A 81 -6.62 20.25 -14.43
CA LEU A 81 -7.79 21.11 -14.64
C LEU A 81 -7.95 21.41 -16.12
#